data_AF-A0A383EJM4-F1
#
_entry.id   AF-A0A383EJM4-F1
#
_cell.length_a   1.000
_cell.length_b   1.000
_cell.length_c   1.000
_cell.angle_alpha   90.00
_cell.angle_beta   90.00
_cell.angle_gamma   90.00
#
_symmetry.space_group_name_H-M   'P 1'
#
loop_
_entity.id
_entity.type
_entity.pdbx_description
1 polymer ?
#
loop_
_entity_poly.entity_id
_entity_poly.type
_entity_poly.pdbx_seq_one_letter_code
_entity_poly.pdbx_strand_id
1 'polypeptide(L)' 'QDDHPATQSRMDISSELLNSCTGIQLTIVQKGSNRVERLLKLIHYSDWISYYAALLNDVDPTPVNRIQELKIKISKSS' A
#
# COMPACT_ATOMS: atom_id res chain seq x y z
N GLN A 1 18.08 2.24 4.26
CA GLN A 1 19.29 1.87 5.02
C GLN A 1 19.01 1.59 6.50
N ASP A 2 17.73 1.56 6.94
CA ASP A 2 17.36 1.24 8.34
C ASP A 2 16.46 0.00 8.45
N ASP A 3 16.18 -0.69 7.34
CA ASP A 3 15.33 -1.88 7.37
C ASP A 3 16.12 -3.05 7.93
N HIS A 4 15.51 -3.77 8.87
CA HIS A 4 16.14 -4.91 9.49
C HIS A 4 16.51 -5.95 8.40
N PRO A 5 17.71 -6.55 8.42
CA PRO A 5 18.17 -7.47 7.37
C PRO A 5 17.17 -8.60 7.09
N ALA A 6 16.55 -9.16 8.13
CA ALA A 6 15.53 -10.20 7.96
C ALA A 6 14.27 -9.72 7.20
N THR A 7 13.89 -8.45 7.33
CA THR A 7 12.78 -7.87 6.56
C THR A 7 13.17 -7.75 5.09
N GLN A 8 14.41 -7.33 4.79
CA GLN A 8 14.90 -7.27 3.42
C GLN A 8 14.92 -8.65 2.76
N SER A 9 15.49 -9.66 3.44
CA SER A 9 15.50 -11.04 2.92
C SER A 9 14.09 -11.57 2.66
N ARG A 10 13.12 -11.24 3.53
CA ARG A 10 11.71 -11.64 3.31
C ARG A 10 11.11 -10.97 2.08
N MET A 11 11.41 -9.68 1.84
CA MET A 11 10.95 -8.99 0.63
C MET A 11 11.53 -9.64 -0.61
N ASP A 12 12.84 -9.92 -0.61
CA ASP A 12 13.54 -10.51 -1.75
C ASP A 12 13.03 -11.93 -2.06
N ILE A 13 12.90 -12.79 -1.06
CA ILE A 13 12.34 -14.15 -1.21
C ILE A 13 10.88 -14.09 -1.70
N SER A 14 10.06 -13.20 -1.15
CA SER A 14 8.66 -13.06 -1.59
C SER A 14 8.57 -12.58 -3.03
N SER A 15 9.46 -11.66 -3.43
CA SER A 15 9.60 -11.16 -4.80
C SER A 15 9.87 -12.31 -5.76
N GLU A 16 10.87 -13.15 -5.43
CA GLU A 16 11.26 -14.32 -6.20
C GLU A 16 10.13 -15.36 -6.34
N LEU A 17 9.45 -15.70 -5.23
CA LEU A 17 8.33 -16.65 -5.25
C LEU A 17 7.14 -16.18 -6.09
N LEU A 18 6.94 -14.86 -6.19
CA LEU A 18 5.84 -14.26 -6.96
C LEU A 18 6.19 -14.02 -8.43
N ASN A 19 7.46 -14.18 -8.83
CA ASN A 19 7.89 -13.93 -10.21
C ASN A 19 7.11 -14.77 -11.24
N SER A 20 6.78 -16.02 -10.91
CA SER A 20 5.99 -16.89 -11.81
C SER A 20 4.48 -16.61 -11.77
N CYS A 21 4.00 -15.84 -10.80
CA CYS A 21 2.57 -15.64 -10.54
C CYS A 21 2.05 -14.30 -11.06
N THR A 22 2.93 -13.37 -11.43
CA THR A 22 2.57 -12.00 -11.81
C THR A 22 3.21 -11.62 -13.14
N GLY A 23 2.50 -10.88 -13.98
CA GLY A 23 3.05 -10.43 -15.27
C GLY A 23 4.11 -9.33 -15.12
N ILE A 24 3.94 -8.44 -14.14
CA ILE A 24 4.85 -7.33 -13.86
C ILE A 24 4.95 -7.16 -12.34
N GLN A 25 6.18 -7.07 -11.83
CA GLN A 25 6.48 -6.76 -10.44
C GLN A 25 7.34 -5.50 -10.38
N LEU A 26 7.01 -4.59 -9.46
CA LEU A 26 7.70 -3.31 -9.28
C LEU A 26 8.12 -3.15 -7.82
N THR A 27 9.38 -2.78 -7.61
CA THR A 27 9.90 -2.41 -6.28
C THR A 27 9.98 -0.90 -6.18
N ILE A 28 9.33 -0.34 -5.15
CA ILE A 28 9.30 1.11 -4.91
C ILE A 28 10.16 1.43 -3.69
N VAL A 29 11.11 2.35 -3.84
CA VAL A 29 11.99 2.80 -2.75
C VAL A 29 11.89 4.31 -2.63
N GLN A 30 11.69 4.80 -1.40
CA GLN A 30 11.61 6.23 -1.10
C GLN A 30 12.88 6.71 -0.39
N LYS A 31 13.37 7.90 -0.78
CA LYS A 31 14.47 8.58 -0.09
C LYS A 31 13.94 9.44 1.05
N GLY A 32 14.69 9.51 2.15
CA GLY A 32 14.35 10.34 3.30
C GLY A 32 15.35 10.16 4.43
N SER A 33 15.45 11.20 5.26
CA SER A 33 16.44 11.35 6.32
C SER A 33 16.19 10.41 7.50
N ASN A 34 14.95 9.95 7.67
CA ASN A 34 14.56 9.00 8.71
C ASN A 34 13.41 8.08 8.24
N ARG A 35 13.12 7.07 9.05
CA ARG A 35 12.10 6.05 8.76
C ARG A 35 10.69 6.64 8.60
N VAL A 36 10.31 7.63 9.42
CA VAL A 36 8.97 8.24 9.39
C VAL A 36 8.78 9.02 8.09
N GLU A 37 9.77 9.81 7.67
CA GLU A 37 9.73 10.56 6.42
C GLU A 37 9.56 9.62 5.22
N ARG A 38 10.34 8.54 5.15
CA ARG A 38 10.23 7.55 4.07
C ARG A 38 8.87 6.84 4.07
N LEU A 39 8.35 6.51 5.25
CA LEU A 39 7.02 5.90 5.40
C LEU A 39 5.92 6.82 4.87
N LEU A 40 5.92 8.10 5.29
CA LEU A 40 4.91 9.07 4.85
C LEU A 40 4.97 9.30 3.34
N LYS A 41 6.18 9.39 2.75
CA LYS A 41 6.35 9.48 1.30
C LYS A 41 5.80 8.24 0.58
N LEU A 42 6.01 7.04 1.13
CA LEU A 42 5.52 5.81 0.53
C LEU A 42 3.99 5.74 0.58
N ILE A 43 3.38 6.11 1.72
CA ILE A 43 1.92 6.21 1.87
C ILE A 43 1.35 7.18 0.84
N HIS A 44 1.89 8.39 0.77
CA HIS A 44 1.40 9.41 -0.17
C HIS A 44 1.54 8.97 -1.63
N TYR A 45 2.64 8.29 -1.97
CA TYR A 45 2.85 7.73 -3.30
C TYR A 45 1.83 6.63 -3.62
N SER A 46 1.57 5.70 -2.69
CA SER A 46 0.57 4.64 -2.88
C SER A 46 -0.86 5.17 -2.94
N ASP A 47 -1.17 6.27 -2.26
CA ASP A 47 -2.49 6.92 -2.32
C ASP A 47 -2.76 7.44 -3.74
N TRP A 48 -1.79 8.12 -4.35
CA TRP A 48 -1.90 8.58 -5.74
C TRP A 48 -2.03 7.43 -6.72
N ILE A 49 -1.26 6.35 -6.56
CA ILE A 49 -1.40 5.15 -7.41
C ILE A 49 -2.83 4.63 -7.33
N SER A 50 -3.36 4.47 -6.11
CA SER A 50 -4.70 3.92 -5.89
C SER A 50 -5.78 4.83 -6.47
N TYR A 51 -5.63 6.15 -6.32
CA TYR A 51 -6.52 7.15 -6.90
C TYR A 51 -6.54 7.07 -8.44
N TYR A 52 -5.37 7.11 -9.09
CA TYR A 52 -5.31 7.01 -10.55
C TYR A 52 -5.77 5.65 -11.08
N ALA A 53 -5.51 4.56 -10.34
CA ALA A 53 -6.02 3.25 -10.68
C ALA A 53 -7.56 3.23 -10.67
N ALA A 54 -8.21 3.86 -9.69
CA ALA A 54 -9.67 3.97 -9.66
C ALA A 54 -10.21 4.76 -10.86
N LEU A 55 -9.60 5.89 -11.20
CA LEU A 55 -9.97 6.68 -12.37
C LEU A 55 -9.83 5.89 -13.68
N LEU A 56 -8.73 5.14 -13.84
CA LEU A 56 -8.50 4.29 -15.02
C LEU A 56 -9.49 3.12 -15.14
N ASN A 57 -10.08 2.70 -14.02
CA ASN A 57 -11.09 1.65 -13.96
C ASN A 57 -12.53 2.19 -13.91
N ASP A 58 -12.72 3.51 -14.09
CA ASP A 58 -14.03 4.18 -14.03
C ASP A 58 -14.78 3.94 -12.70
N VAL A 59 -14.03 3.86 -11.60
CA VAL A 59 -14.53 3.71 -10.23
C VAL A 59 -14.35 5.04 -9.51
N ASP A 60 -15.39 5.55 -8.83
CA ASP A 60 -15.28 6.73 -7.97
C ASP A 60 -14.38 6.40 -6.75
N PRO A 61 -13.21 7.05 -6.60
CA PRO A 61 -12.30 6.80 -5.48
C PRO A 61 -12.74 7.46 -4.16
N THR A 62 -13.74 8.33 -4.19
CA THR A 62 -14.17 9.16 -3.04
C THR A 62 -14.98 8.37 -1.99
N PRO A 63 -16.00 7.56 -2.37
CA PRO A 63 -16.85 6.87 -1.41
C PRO A 63 -16.22 5.59 -0.87
N VAL A 64 -15.98 5.56 0.44
CA VAL A 64 -15.57 4.35 1.18
C VAL A 64 -16.76 3.70 1.89
N ASN A 65 -17.81 3.36 1.11
CA ASN A 65 -19.10 2.88 1.63
C ASN A 65 -18.97 1.70 2.60
N ARG A 66 -18.10 0.73 2.32
CA ARG A 66 -17.83 -0.41 3.20
C ARG A 66 -17.27 0.00 4.57
N ILE A 67 -16.39 1.00 4.60
CA ILE A 67 -15.80 1.52 5.84
C ILE A 67 -16.87 2.30 6.61
N GLN A 68 -17.70 3.08 5.94
CA GLN A 68 -18.81 3.78 6.56
C GLN A 68 -19.82 2.80 7.19
N GLU A 69 -20.20 1.75 6.47
CA GLU A 69 -21.04 0.66 7.01
C GLU A 69 -20.41 0.00 8.23
N LEU A 70 -19.11 -0.30 8.18
CA LEU A 70 -18.37 -0.87 9.31
C LEU A 70 -18.42 0.05 10.54
N LYS A 71 -18.13 1.34 10.36
CA LYS A 71 -18.18 2.34 11.45
C LYS A 71 -19.56 2.42 12.10
N ILE A 72 -20.62 2.41 11.29
CA ILE A 72 -22.02 2.40 11.77
C ILE A 72 -22.34 1.13 12.56
N LYS A 73 -21.86 -0.04 12.12
CA LYS A 73 -22.09 -1.30 12.84
C LYS A 73 -21.39 -1.30 14.20
N ILE A 74 -20.13 -0.84 14.26
CA ILE A 74 -19.36 -0.75 15.50
C ILE A 74 -20.04 0.20 16.50
N SER A 75 -20.50 1.37 16.05
CA SER A 75 -21.17 2.34 16.93
C SER A 75 -22.52 1.88 17.47
N LYS A 76 -23.17 0.90 16.83
CA LYS A 76 -24.43 0.30 17.31
C LYS A 76 -24.23 -0.84 18.31
N SER A 77 -23.02 -1.38 18.40
CA SER A 77 -22.64 -2.45 19.33
C SER A 77 -21.98 -1.94 20.61
N SER A 78 -21.82 -0.63 20.77
CA SER A 78 -21.39 0.06 22.00
C SER A 78 -22.57 0.75 22.65
#